data_AF-A0A259ADI8-F1
#
_entry.id   AF-A0A259ADI8-F1
#
_cell.length_a   1.000
_cell.length_b   1.000
_cell.length_c   1.000
_cell.angle_alpha   90.00
_cell.angle_beta   90.00
_cell.angle_gamma   90.00
#
_symmetry.space_group_name_H-M   'P 1'
#
loop_
_entity.id
_entity.type
_entity.pdbx_description
1 polymer ?
#
loop_
_entity_poly.entity_id
_entity_poly.type
_entity_poly.pdbx_seq_one_letter_code
_entity_poly.pdbx_strand_id
1 'polypeptide(L)'
;MVVRLRQNGADETHLTFYKVDDLNGDIGGLAPGAAGYADAAQARAYHTVDGQTSIDGPGWGNYAQTEITRVNTGDIIAMKLTNGANTFWGFAQANEQADGAGVTHLWSYGLNTWGWEDLAGGGDRDYNDLIVQLDFTSTSGDGWLI
;
A
#
# COMPACT_ATOMS: atom_id res chain seq x y z
N MET A 1 -8.79 -10.44 -3.61
CA MET A 1 -8.49 -10.02 -2.22
C MET A 1 -9.22 -8.72 -1.97
N VAL A 2 -10.02 -8.67 -0.91
CA VAL A 2 -10.80 -7.48 -0.57
C VAL A 2 -9.87 -6.45 0.08
N VAL A 3 -10.00 -5.20 -0.36
CA VAL A 3 -9.30 -4.03 0.18
C VAL A 3 -10.35 -3.07 0.72
N ARG A 4 -10.20 -2.67 1.98
CA ARG A 4 -11.05 -1.69 2.64
C ARG A 4 -10.23 -0.48 3.03
N LEU A 5 -10.74 0.71 2.73
CA LEU A 5 -10.08 1.98 2.97
C LEU A 5 -10.94 2.84 3.88
N ARG A 6 -10.29 3.57 4.79
CA ARG A 6 -10.87 4.70 5.50
C ARG A 6 -9.85 5.82 5.50
N GLN A 7 -10.22 7.00 5.06
CA GLN A 7 -9.28 8.12 4.98
C GLN A 7 -9.68 9.23 5.96
N ASN A 8 -8.78 9.61 6.85
CA ASN A 8 -8.94 10.77 7.72
C ASN A 8 -8.19 12.00 7.18
N GLY A 9 -7.10 11.77 6.44
CA GLY A 9 -6.30 12.79 5.79
C GLY A 9 -7.09 13.60 4.76
N ALA A 10 -6.66 14.84 4.54
CA ALA A 10 -7.35 15.79 3.67
C ALA A 10 -6.85 15.79 2.22
N ASP A 11 -5.65 15.25 1.96
CA ASP A 11 -5.08 15.17 0.62
C ASP A 11 -5.81 14.13 -0.25
N GLU A 12 -5.81 14.35 -1.56
CA GLU A 12 -6.19 13.29 -2.49
C GLU A 12 -5.08 12.23 -2.50
N THR A 13 -5.41 11.00 -2.12
CA THR A 13 -4.43 9.92 -2.03
C THR A 13 -4.76 8.79 -3.01
N HIS A 14 -3.72 8.13 -3.52
CA HIS A 14 -3.84 7.03 -4.45
C HIS A 14 -2.96 5.86 -4.00
N LEU A 15 -3.60 4.74 -3.64
CA LEU A 15 -2.95 3.53 -3.13
C LEU A 15 -2.67 2.56 -4.29
N THR A 16 -1.46 2.03 -4.36
CA THR A 16 -1.08 0.96 -5.29
C THR A 16 -0.52 -0.23 -4.53
N PHE A 17 -1.03 -1.42 -4.83
CA PHE A 17 -0.45 -2.69 -4.37
C PHE A 17 0.44 -3.26 -5.47
N TYR A 18 1.59 -3.83 -5.11
CA TYR A 18 2.49 -4.47 -6.07
C TYR A 18 3.20 -5.68 -5.46
N LYS A 19 3.65 -6.59 -6.32
CA LYS A 19 4.36 -7.80 -5.90
C LYS A 19 5.87 -7.54 -5.77
N VAL A 20 6.45 -7.98 -4.66
CA VAL A 20 7.90 -8.03 -4.41
C VAL A 20 8.41 -9.48 -4.39
N ASP A 21 9.71 -9.65 -4.55
CA ASP A 21 10.36 -10.96 -4.58
C ASP A 21 10.68 -11.50 -3.18
N ASP A 22 10.88 -10.61 -2.20
CA ASP A 22 11.24 -10.98 -0.83
C ASP A 22 10.69 -10.00 0.24
N LEU A 23 10.99 -10.27 1.51
CA LEU A 23 10.57 -9.45 2.65
C LEU A 23 11.38 -8.14 2.81
N ASN A 24 12.49 -7.99 2.08
CA ASN A 24 13.23 -6.72 2.02
C ASN A 24 12.62 -5.75 0.99
N GLY A 25 11.71 -6.27 0.17
CA GLY A 25 11.02 -5.51 -0.88
C GLY A 25 11.72 -5.58 -2.23
N ASP A 26 12.68 -6.46 -2.43
CA ASP A 26 13.44 -6.49 -3.67
C ASP A 26 12.54 -6.81 -4.89
N ILE A 27 12.83 -6.17 -6.02
CA ILE A 27 12.17 -6.45 -7.31
C ILE A 27 13.22 -6.66 -8.38
N GLY A 28 13.42 -7.90 -8.82
CA GLY A 28 14.40 -8.25 -9.84
C GLY A 28 15.83 -7.86 -9.43
N GLY A 29 16.15 -7.91 -8.14
CA GLY A 29 17.43 -7.46 -7.57
C GLY A 29 17.54 -5.95 -7.32
N LEU A 30 16.48 -5.18 -7.54
CA LEU A 30 16.40 -3.77 -7.17
C LEU A 30 15.83 -3.64 -5.76
N ALA A 31 16.63 -3.11 -4.84
CA ALA A 31 16.17 -2.74 -3.51
C ALA A 31 15.24 -1.52 -3.56
N PRO A 32 14.29 -1.39 -2.61
CA PRO A 32 13.48 -0.18 -2.49
C PRO A 32 14.35 1.08 -2.44
N GLY A 33 14.02 2.09 -3.25
CA GLY A 33 14.78 3.34 -3.38
C GLY A 33 15.88 3.32 -4.44
N ALA A 34 16.22 2.15 -5.01
CA ALA A 34 17.15 2.06 -6.13
C ALA A 34 16.56 2.71 -7.40
N ALA A 35 17.45 3.18 -8.28
CA ALA A 35 17.05 3.67 -9.60
C ALA A 35 16.32 2.56 -10.37
N GLY A 36 15.14 2.88 -10.92
CA GLY A 36 14.28 1.93 -11.64
C GLY A 36 13.34 1.11 -10.75
N TYR A 37 13.44 1.19 -9.42
CA TYR A 37 12.53 0.47 -8.51
C TYR A 37 11.06 0.89 -8.72
N ALA A 38 10.80 2.17 -8.94
CA ALA A 38 9.45 2.68 -9.15
C ALA A 38 8.78 2.10 -10.41
N ASP A 39 9.52 2.02 -11.51
CA ASP A 39 9.05 1.41 -12.76
C ASP A 39 8.83 -0.10 -12.60
N ALA A 40 9.73 -0.77 -11.87
CA ALA A 40 9.62 -2.20 -11.58
C ALA A 40 8.40 -2.51 -10.70
N ALA A 41 8.13 -1.69 -9.69
CA ALA A 41 6.94 -1.78 -8.85
C ALA A 41 5.65 -1.54 -9.67
N GLN A 42 5.64 -0.53 -10.55
CA GLN A 42 4.50 -0.27 -11.43
C GLN A 42 4.22 -1.42 -12.41
N ALA A 43 5.27 -2.03 -12.97
CA ALA A 43 5.15 -3.20 -13.85
C ALA A 43 4.60 -4.45 -13.14
N ARG A 44 4.66 -4.49 -11.80
CA ARG A 44 4.16 -5.58 -10.95
C ARG A 44 2.96 -5.17 -10.11
N ALA A 45 2.31 -4.07 -10.45
CA ALA A 45 1.12 -3.62 -9.75
C ALA A 45 -0.04 -4.60 -9.93
N TYR A 46 -0.76 -4.87 -8.84
CA TYR A 46 -2.00 -5.62 -8.91
C TYR A 46 -3.10 -4.77 -9.53
N HIS A 47 -4.00 -5.42 -10.26
CA HIS A 47 -5.17 -4.76 -10.84
C HIS A 47 -6.37 -4.90 -9.91
N THR A 48 -7.15 -3.83 -9.77
CA THR A 48 -8.49 -3.89 -9.21
C THR A 48 -9.43 -4.70 -10.11
N VAL A 49 -10.60 -5.05 -9.60
CA VAL A 49 -11.67 -5.68 -10.40
C VAL A 49 -12.10 -4.84 -11.60
N ASP A 50 -11.91 -3.52 -11.53
CA ASP A 50 -12.19 -2.57 -12.62
C ASP A 50 -10.97 -2.34 -13.54
N GLY A 51 -9.91 -3.14 -13.39
CA GLY A 51 -8.72 -3.13 -14.23
C GLY A 51 -7.70 -2.02 -13.93
N GLN A 52 -7.96 -1.16 -12.95
CA GLN A 52 -7.04 -0.09 -12.54
C GLN A 52 -5.90 -0.65 -11.69
N THR A 53 -4.74 0.02 -11.64
CA THR A 53 -3.66 -0.32 -10.71
C THR A 53 -3.58 0.62 -9.51
N SER A 54 -4.47 1.62 -9.48
CA SER A 54 -4.55 2.64 -8.45
C SER A 54 -5.94 2.59 -7.81
N ILE A 55 -5.98 2.81 -6.50
CA ILE A 55 -7.21 2.89 -5.72
C ILE A 55 -7.24 4.27 -5.07
N ASP A 56 -8.25 5.06 -5.42
CA ASP A 56 -8.41 6.39 -4.85
C ASP A 56 -8.85 6.30 -3.40
N GLY A 57 -8.23 7.13 -2.56
CA GLY A 57 -8.63 7.32 -1.19
C GLY A 57 -10.05 7.91 -1.13
N PRO A 58 -10.91 7.44 -0.20
CA PRO A 58 -12.30 7.89 -0.13
C PRO A 58 -12.46 9.34 0.37
N GLY A 59 -11.41 9.95 0.91
CA GLY A 59 -11.35 11.31 1.44
C GLY A 59 -12.23 11.56 2.67
N TRP A 60 -11.92 12.60 3.44
CA TRP A 60 -12.88 13.29 4.34
C TRP A 60 -13.63 12.39 5.34
N GLY A 61 -12.95 11.42 5.96
CA GLY A 61 -13.54 10.50 6.93
C GLY A 61 -14.37 9.36 6.31
N ASN A 62 -14.45 9.29 4.98
CA ASN A 62 -15.24 8.29 4.27
C ASN A 62 -14.56 6.93 4.23
N TYR A 63 -15.34 5.95 3.78
CA TYR A 63 -14.96 4.56 3.61
C TYR A 63 -15.12 4.15 2.15
N ALA A 64 -14.20 3.32 1.65
CA ALA A 64 -14.33 2.64 0.37
C ALA A 64 -13.96 1.16 0.49
N GLN A 65 -14.48 0.36 -0.43
CA GLN A 65 -14.11 -1.03 -0.59
C GLN A 65 -13.94 -1.35 -2.07
N THR A 66 -12.89 -2.11 -2.37
CA THR A 66 -12.66 -2.70 -3.69
C THR A 66 -12.03 -4.08 -3.53
N GLU A 67 -11.67 -4.70 -4.65
CA GLU A 67 -10.93 -5.94 -4.69
C GLU A 67 -9.75 -5.82 -5.64
N ILE A 68 -8.60 -6.32 -5.24
CA ILE A 68 -7.48 -6.58 -6.17
C ILE A 68 -7.50 -8.05 -6.60
N THR A 69 -7.15 -8.26 -7.87
CA THR A 69 -7.25 -9.52 -8.59
C THR A 69 -5.87 -10.14 -8.82
N ARG A 70 -5.83 -11.44 -9.13
CA ARG A 70 -4.60 -12.21 -9.42
C ARG A 70 -3.57 -12.23 -8.28
N VAL A 71 -4.01 -12.04 -7.04
CA VAL A 71 -3.21 -12.37 -5.86
C VAL A 71 -3.18 -13.88 -5.70
N ASN A 72 -1.98 -14.47 -5.73
CA ASN A 72 -1.79 -15.92 -5.63
C ASN A 72 -1.17 -16.32 -4.28
N THR A 73 -1.31 -17.59 -3.92
CA THR A 73 -0.61 -18.16 -2.76
C THR A 73 0.90 -17.97 -2.91
N GLY A 74 1.54 -17.44 -1.86
CA GLY A 74 2.98 -17.18 -1.83
C GLY A 74 3.41 -15.83 -2.41
N ASP A 75 2.48 -15.03 -2.91
CA ASP A 75 2.79 -13.64 -3.26
C ASP A 75 3.18 -12.84 -2.00
N ILE A 76 4.21 -12.00 -2.14
CA ILE A 76 4.58 -10.99 -1.13
C ILE A 76 4.11 -9.64 -1.68
N ILE A 77 3.21 -9.00 -0.94
CA ILE A 77 2.51 -7.80 -1.38
C ILE A 77 3.07 -6.59 -0.63
N ALA A 78 3.51 -5.59 -1.39
CA ALA A 78 3.89 -4.29 -0.87
C ALA A 78 2.91 -3.22 -1.34
N MET A 79 3.02 -2.03 -0.74
CA MET A 79 2.16 -0.89 -1.03
C MET A 79 2.99 0.38 -1.26
N LYS A 80 2.47 1.26 -2.10
CA LYS A 80 2.87 2.68 -2.19
C LYS A 80 1.62 3.56 -2.13
N LEU A 81 1.78 4.76 -1.60
CA LEU A 81 0.77 5.81 -1.56
C LEU A 81 1.30 7.04 -2.29
N THR A 82 0.48 7.74 -3.06
CA THR A 82 0.83 9.07 -3.59
C THR A 82 -0.21 10.08 -3.21
N ASN A 83 0.18 11.31 -2.86
CA ASN A 83 -0.74 12.43 -2.58
C ASN A 83 -0.76 13.48 -3.71
N GLY A 84 -0.39 13.09 -4.94
CA GLY A 84 -0.24 13.98 -6.09
C GLY A 84 1.08 14.78 -6.13
N ALA A 85 1.69 15.06 -4.97
CA ALA A 85 2.99 15.73 -4.88
C ALA A 85 4.13 14.76 -4.56
N ASN A 86 3.88 13.79 -3.68
CA ASN A 86 4.87 12.86 -3.15
C ASN A 86 4.47 11.41 -3.41
N THR A 87 5.46 10.52 -3.34
CA THR A 87 5.25 9.06 -3.31
C THR A 87 5.86 8.51 -2.04
N PHE A 88 5.05 7.82 -1.25
CA PHE A 88 5.42 7.16 -0.02
C PHE A 88 5.41 5.65 -0.23
N TRP A 89 6.48 4.98 0.16
CA TRP A 89 6.66 3.56 0.04
C TRP A 89 6.46 2.87 1.38
N GLY A 90 5.94 1.64 1.36
CA GLY A 90 5.89 0.79 2.55
C GLY A 90 7.28 0.41 3.10
N PHE A 91 8.35 0.73 2.38
CA PHE A 91 9.74 0.52 2.78
C PHE A 91 10.40 1.87 3.04
N ALA A 92 10.73 2.15 4.30
CA ALA A 92 11.26 3.45 4.72
C ALA A 92 12.55 3.86 4.00
N GLN A 93 13.41 2.90 3.61
CA GLN A 93 14.63 3.21 2.86
C GLN A 93 14.39 3.83 1.48
N ALA A 94 13.17 3.72 0.94
CA ALA A 94 12.77 4.34 -0.32
C ALA A 94 12.12 5.72 -0.16
N ASN A 95 11.92 6.19 1.08
CA ASN A 95 11.31 7.47 1.40
C ASN A 95 12.38 8.55 1.69
N GLU A 96 11.93 9.79 1.86
CA GLU A 96 12.77 10.91 2.25
C GLU A 96 13.53 10.63 3.54
N GLN A 97 14.68 11.26 3.69
CA GLN A 97 15.55 11.08 4.85
C GLN A 97 15.28 12.17 5.90
N ALA A 98 15.10 11.75 7.14
CA ALA A 98 15.08 12.62 8.32
C ALA A 98 16.01 12.03 9.38
N ASP A 99 16.87 12.87 9.97
CA ASP A 99 17.83 12.47 11.01
C ASP A 99 18.72 11.27 10.64
N GLY A 100 19.05 11.12 9.35
CA GLY A 100 19.91 10.06 8.83
C GLY A 100 19.22 8.71 8.61
N ALA A 101 17.89 8.65 8.69
CA ALA A 101 17.10 7.47 8.38
C ALA A 101 15.94 7.80 7.44
N GLY A 102 15.44 6.80 6.71
CA GLY A 102 14.24 6.95 5.90
C GLY A 102 12.99 7.12 6.77
N VAL A 103 12.11 8.03 6.37
CA VAL A 103 10.84 8.26 7.07
C VAL A 103 9.90 7.09 6.85
N THR A 104 9.32 6.58 7.94
CA THR A 104 8.28 5.54 7.88
C THR A 104 6.93 6.20 7.62
N HIS A 105 6.29 5.84 6.52
CA HIS A 105 4.94 6.29 6.18
C HIS A 105 3.88 5.21 6.35
N LEU A 106 4.27 3.97 6.64
CA LEU A 106 3.36 2.84 6.76
C LEU A 106 3.57 2.17 8.12
N TRP A 107 2.49 2.03 8.88
CA TRP A 107 2.49 1.39 10.18
C TRP A 107 1.53 0.22 10.22
N SER A 108 1.91 -0.87 10.89
CA SER A 108 1.05 -2.03 11.07
C SER A 108 0.27 -1.92 12.37
N TYR A 109 -1.06 -1.95 12.29
CA TYR A 109 -1.96 -2.12 13.44
C TYR A 109 -2.22 -3.59 13.78
N GLY A 110 -1.68 -4.53 12.99
CA GLY A 110 -1.99 -5.95 13.09
C GLY A 110 -3.35 -6.28 12.46
N LEU A 111 -3.79 -7.54 12.55
CA LEU A 111 -5.07 -8.01 12.01
C LEU A 111 -5.30 -7.57 10.55
N ASN A 112 -4.26 -7.69 9.72
CA ASN A 112 -4.25 -7.25 8.33
C ASN A 112 -4.69 -5.79 8.14
N THR A 113 -4.30 -4.90 9.05
CA THR A 113 -4.64 -3.48 9.02
C THR A 113 -3.37 -2.64 9.11
N TRP A 114 -3.26 -1.66 8.22
CA TRP A 114 -2.14 -0.74 8.12
C TRP A 114 -2.63 0.70 8.07
N GLY A 115 -1.85 1.61 8.64
CA GLY A 115 -2.09 3.05 8.63
C GLY A 115 -1.00 3.78 7.85
N TRP A 116 -1.38 4.79 7.08
CA TRP A 116 -0.47 5.67 6.35
C TRP A 116 -0.38 7.07 6.97
N GLU A 117 0.80 7.68 6.84
CA GLU A 117 1.01 9.13 6.87
C GLU A 117 1.11 9.66 5.44
N ASP A 118 0.32 10.67 5.06
CA ASP A 118 0.25 11.21 3.69
C ASP A 118 1.02 12.53 3.49
N LEU A 119 1.74 13.00 4.51
CA LEU A 119 2.59 14.20 4.46
C LEU A 119 4.08 13.87 4.54
N ALA A 120 4.87 14.51 3.67
CA ALA A 120 6.34 14.45 3.71
C ALA A 120 6.89 14.91 5.07
N GLY A 121 7.96 14.27 5.53
CA GLY A 121 8.52 14.42 6.88
C GLY A 121 7.82 13.54 7.94
N GLY A 122 6.78 12.79 7.53
CA GLY A 122 6.02 11.86 8.36
C GLY A 122 4.94 12.52 9.21
N GLY A 123 4.42 13.67 8.77
CA GLY A 123 3.24 14.34 9.36
C GLY A 123 3.25 14.43 10.89
N ASP A 124 2.13 14.08 11.51
CA ASP A 124 1.96 14.06 12.97
C ASP A 124 2.19 12.68 13.60
N ARG A 125 2.43 11.65 12.76
CA ARG A 125 2.86 10.29 13.13
C ARG A 125 1.80 9.51 13.89
N ASP A 126 0.53 9.78 13.65
CA ASP A 126 -0.58 9.00 14.17
C ASP A 126 -1.04 7.88 13.21
N TYR A 127 -0.57 7.90 11.96
CA TYR A 127 -0.79 6.95 10.87
C TYR A 127 -2.28 6.69 10.59
N ASN A 128 -3.14 7.70 10.72
CA ASN A 128 -4.56 7.57 10.41
C ASN A 128 -4.99 8.30 9.14
N ASP A 129 -4.07 8.95 8.41
CA ASP A 129 -4.39 9.68 7.18
C ASP A 129 -5.10 8.76 6.18
N LEU A 130 -4.57 7.56 5.94
CA LEU A 130 -5.26 6.49 5.25
C LEU A 130 -5.08 5.14 5.97
N ILE A 131 -6.18 4.55 6.40
CA ILE A 131 -6.24 3.21 6.97
C ILE A 131 -6.62 2.21 5.88
N VAL A 132 -5.83 1.16 5.74
CA VAL A 132 -5.99 0.08 4.77
C VAL A 132 -6.16 -1.24 5.52
N GLN A 133 -7.27 -1.93 5.30
CA GLN A 133 -7.48 -3.28 5.80
C GLN A 133 -7.58 -4.27 4.64
N LEU A 134 -6.87 -5.40 4.78
CA LEU A 134 -6.83 -6.47 3.80
C LEU A 134 -7.57 -7.69 4.32
N ASP A 135 -8.37 -8.28 3.46
CA ASP A 135 -9.12 -9.49 3.76
C ASP A 135 -8.88 -10.52 2.66
N PHE A 136 -8.20 -11.59 3.07
CA PHE A 136 -7.81 -12.72 2.23
C PHE A 136 -8.96 -13.72 2.15
N THR A 137 -10.18 -13.26 1.92
CA THR A 137 -11.27 -14.15 1.54
C THR A 137 -10.94 -14.75 0.18
N SER A 138 -10.78 -16.07 0.14
CA SER A 138 -10.62 -16.78 -1.12
C SER A 138 -11.96 -16.71 -1.85
N THR A 139 -11.99 -16.05 -3.01
CA THR A 139 -13.13 -16.16 -3.93
C THR A 139 -13.29 -17.58 -4.48
N SER A 140 -12.35 -18.50 -4.19
CA SER A 140 -12.57 -19.94 -4.13
C SER A 140 -12.98 -20.34 -2.70
N GLY A 141 -14.27 -20.33 -2.41
CA GLY A 141 -14.78 -20.92 -1.17
C GLY A 141 -14.56 -22.42 -1.18
N ASP A 142 -13.70 -22.92 -0.30
CA ASP A 142 -13.78 -24.32 0.14
C ASP A 142 -14.91 -24.43 1.18
N GLY A 143 -16.15 -24.16 0.76
CA GLY A 143 -17.39 -24.63 1.39
C GLY A 143 -17.56 -24.59 2.91
N TRP A 144 -16.77 -23.81 3.66
CA TRP A 144 -16.78 -23.80 5.12
C TRP A 144 -16.46 -22.38 5.61
N LEU A 145 -17.47 -21.52 5.54
CA LEU A 145 -17.61 -20.45 6.50
C LEU A 145 -18.54 -20.99 7.60
N ILE A 146 -18.02 -21.08 8.81
CA ILE A 146 -18.81 -21.15 10.05
C ILE A 146 -19.12 -19.71 10.46
#